data_AF-K0XCN8-F1
#
_entry.id   AF-K0XCN8-F1
#
_cell.length_a   1.000
_cell.length_b   1.000
_cell.length_c   1.000
_cell.angle_alpha   90.00
_cell.angle_beta   90.00
_cell.angle_gamma   90.00
#
_symmetry.space_group_name_H-M   'P 1'
#
loop_
_entity.id
_entity.type
_entity.pdbx_description
1 polymer ?
#
loop_
_entity_poly.entity_id
_entity_poly.type
_entity_poly.pdbx_seq_one_letter_code
_entity_poly.pdbx_strand_id
1 'polypeptide(L)' 'MEKDIHIPCCKNKRLFEDDPECEGSIKIRCQICRQVIAVILHKNKIRTEQIGA' A
#
# COMPACT_ATOMS: atom_id res chain seq x y z
N MET A 1 -4.77 -17.42 -3.02
CA MET A 1 -5.74 -16.64 -3.80
C MET A 1 -5.59 -15.20 -3.37
N GLU A 2 -4.72 -14.45 -4.05
CA GLU A 2 -4.58 -13.01 -3.82
C GLU A 2 -5.82 -12.34 -4.39
N LYS A 3 -6.62 -11.70 -3.52
CA LYS A 3 -7.76 -10.91 -3.96
C LYS A 3 -7.20 -9.61 -4.52
N ASP A 4 -7.17 -9.48 -5.83
CA ASP A 4 -6.92 -8.20 -6.49
C ASP A 4 -8.04 -7.23 -6.07
N ILE A 5 -7.72 -6.32 -5.14
CA ILE A 5 -8.63 -5.25 -4.73
C ILE A 5 -8.62 -4.21 -5.84
N HIS A 6 -9.60 -4.31 -6.74
CA HIS A 6 -9.81 -3.31 -7.77
C HIS A 6 -10.54 -2.10 -7.18
N ILE A 7 -10.06 -0.89 -7.51
CA ILE A 7 -10.80 0.34 -7.20
C ILE A 7 -12.17 0.26 -7.89
N PRO A 8 -13.28 0.36 -7.13
CA PRO A 8 -14.62 0.16 -7.66
C PRO A 8 -15.03 1.21 -8.70
N CYS A 9 -14.31 2.34 -8.79
CA CYS A 9 -14.68 3.46 -9.65
C CYS A 9 -14.37 3.29 -11.14
N CYS A 10 -13.33 2.53 -11.48
CA CYS A 10 -12.60 2.90 -12.71
C CYS A 10 -11.69 1.78 -13.27
N LYS A 11 -11.54 0.63 -12.59
CA LYS A 11 -10.60 -0.45 -12.96
C LYS A 11 -9.16 0.04 -13.24
N ASN A 12 -8.80 1.21 -12.73
CA ASN A 12 -7.52 1.82 -12.99
C ASN A 12 -6.42 1.03 -12.27
N LYS A 13 -5.38 0.64 -13.00
CA LYS A 13 -4.23 -0.14 -12.49
C LYS A 13 -3.07 0.76 -12.06
N ARG A 14 -3.27 2.09 -12.03
CA ARG A 14 -2.25 3.02 -11.54
C ARG A 14 -1.98 2.78 -10.06
N LEU A 15 -0.70 2.81 -9.72
CA LEU A 15 -0.23 2.90 -8.34
C LEU A 15 -0.86 4.16 -7.73
N PHE A 16 -1.54 3.98 -6.60
CA PHE A 16 -2.35 4.99 -5.92
C PHE A 16 -1.58 6.32 -5.76
N GLU A 17 -2.27 7.44 -5.97
CA GLU A 17 -1.83 8.75 -5.48
C GLU A 17 -2.15 8.80 -3.98
N ASP A 18 -1.21 9.28 -3.16
CA ASP A 18 -1.42 9.44 -1.73
C ASP A 18 -2.16 10.75 -1.45
N ASP A 19 -3.13 10.69 -0.54
CA ASP A 19 -3.75 11.89 0.03
C ASP A 19 -2.88 12.39 1.19
N PRO A 20 -2.32 13.61 1.11
CA PRO A 20 -1.43 14.17 2.12
C PRO A 20 -2.06 14.35 3.51
N GLU A 21 -3.39 14.41 3.58
CA GLU A 21 -4.15 14.54 4.83
C GLU A 21 -4.49 13.18 5.48
N CYS A 22 -4.30 12.08 4.76
CA CYS A 22 -4.60 10.74 5.29
C CYS A 22 -3.52 10.27 6.27
N GLU A 23 -3.97 9.70 7.39
CA GLU A 23 -3.14 9.00 8.36
C GLU A 23 -3.55 7.53 8.48
N GLY A 24 -2.58 6.64 8.57
CA GLY A 24 -2.85 5.22 8.76
C GLY A 24 -1.70 4.32 8.36
N SER A 25 -1.91 3.02 8.52
CA SER A 25 -0.94 2.00 8.10
C SER A 25 -1.63 0.83 7.43
N ILE A 26 -1.08 0.37 6.31
CA ILE A 26 -1.50 -0.86 5.63
C ILE A 26 -0.35 -1.85 5.56
N LYS A 27 -0.65 -3.14 5.65
CA LYS A 27 0.32 -4.21 5.38
C LYS A 27 0.03 -4.77 3.99
N ILE A 28 1.02 -4.74 3.12
CA ILE A 28 0.95 -5.28 1.76
C ILE A 28 2.00 -6.36 1.57
N ARG A 29 1.73 -7.33 0.70
CA ARG A 29 2.73 -8.31 0.28
C ARG A 29 3.34 -7.86 -1.04
N CYS A 30 4.67 -7.74 -1.07
CA CYS A 30 5.39 -7.42 -2.30
C CYS A 30 5.23 -8.55 -3.31
N GLN A 31 4.75 -8.23 -4.51
CA GLN A 31 4.53 -9.22 -5.58
C GLN A 31 5.84 -9.77 -6.16
N ILE A 32 6.98 -9.08 -5.94
CA ILE A 32 8.30 -9.49 -6.45
C ILE A 32 9.02 -10.39 -5.43
N CYS A 33 9.24 -9.90 -4.20
CA CYS A 33 10.03 -10.62 -3.19
C CYS A 33 9.19 -11.40 -2.17
N ARG A 34 7.86 -11.30 -2.23
CA ARG A 34 6.88 -11.95 -1.32
C ARG A 34 6.97 -11.55 0.15
N GLN A 35 7.87 -10.62 0.49
CA GLN A 35 8.00 -9.99 1.80
C GLN A 35 6.75 -9.17 2.17
N VAL A 36 6.43 -9.12 3.46
CA VAL A 36 5.37 -8.24 3.98
C VAL A 36 5.96 -6.87 4.28
N ILE A 37 5.38 -5.84 3.69
CA ILE A 37 5.79 -4.44 3.84
C ILE A 37 4.66 -3.69 4.54
N ALA A 38 4.97 -2.95 5.59
CA ALA A 38 4.08 -1.93 6.12
C ALA A 38 4.31 -0.62 5.39
N VAL A 39 3.23 -0.03 4.89
CA VAL A 39 3.19 1.33 4.36
C VAL A 39 2.49 2.19 5.40
N ILE A 40 3.16 3.22 5.88
CA ILE A 40 2.68 4.13 6.92
C ILE A 40 2.56 5.52 6.29
N LEU A 41 1.36 6.08 6.38
CA LEU A 41 1.02 7.44 5.97
C LEU A 41 0.95 8.30 7.24
N HIS A 42 1.76 9.35 7.32
CA HIS A 42 1.72 10.27 8.45
C HIS A 42 2.17 11.68 8.04
N LYS A 43 1.25 12.65 8.13
CA LYS A 43 1.50 14.08 7.86
C LYS A 43 2.28 14.33 6.58
N ASN A 44 1.71 13.92 5.45
CA ASN A 44 2.30 14.19 4.14
C ASN A 44 3.64 13.47 3.90
N LYS A 45 3.89 12.37 4.64
CA LYS A 45 5.08 11.52 4.48
C LYS A 45 4.65 10.06 4.38
N ILE A 46 5.17 9.39 3.35
CA ILE A 46 5.07 7.94 3.19
C ILE A 46 6.34 7.30 3.75
N ARG A 47 6.18 6.30 4.61
CA ARG A 47 7.27 5.44 5.08
C ARG A 47 6.94 3.99 4.77
N THR A 48 7.94 3.26 4.25
CA THR A 48 7.83 1.82 4.03
C THR A 48 8.83 1.09 4.92
N GLU A 49 8.36 0.04 5.58
CA GLU A 49 9.17 -0.80 6.46
C GLU A 49 8.87 -2.27 6.20
N GLN A 50 9.91 -3.09 6.09
CA GLN A 50 9.75 -4.54 5.96
C GLN A 50 9.41 -5.13 7.33
N ILE A 51 8.33 -5.91 7.42
CA ILE A 51 7.91 -6.56 8.66
C ILE A 51 8.14 -8.06 8.52
N GLY A 52 9.24 -8.53 9.10
CA GLY A 52 9.65 -9.94 9.09
C GLY A 52 10.58 -10.29 7.91
N ALA A 53 11.46 -11.28 8.13
CA ALA A 53 12.41 -11.80 7.14
C ALA A 53 11.91 -13.11 6.54
#